data_AF-A0AAV0HMS1-F1
#
_entry.id   AF-A0AAV0HMS1-F1
#
_cell.length_a   1.000
_cell.length_b   1.000
_cell.length_c   1.000
_cell.angle_alpha   90.00
_cell.angle_beta   90.00
_cell.angle_gamma   90.00
#
_symmetry.space_group_name_H-M   'P 1'
#
loop_
_entity.id
_entity.type
_entity.pdbx_description
1 polymer ?
#
loop_
_entity_poly.entity_id
_entity_poly.type
_entity_poly.pdbx_seq_one_letter_code
_entity_poly.pdbx_strand_id
1 'polypeptide(L)'
;MDYLAPIATRAGGTYQDPVSILNLEVELLYKKVEKATDDAKDMMAKKKDAVSTSPEVAKGLDACVGQYNKATDDLAKALLECSEKKNGATVEQMLSSALQSIRSCDAVFGGKSGEKDAPMAEANEEMIDMAELGMEISGKWLAKGKAQTKSIS
;
A
#
# COMPACT_ATOMS: atom_id res chain seq x y z
N MET A 1 22.84 6.83 -7.88
CA MET A 1 22.15 5.77 -8.64
C MET A 1 20.69 6.20 -8.75
N ASP A 2 20.18 6.33 -9.98
CA ASP A 2 18.81 6.76 -10.26
C ASP A 2 17.82 5.63 -9.96
N TYR A 3 17.22 5.67 -8.76
CA TYR A 3 16.19 4.72 -8.31
C TYR A 3 14.87 4.79 -9.10
N LEU A 4 14.73 5.72 -10.04
CA LEU A 4 13.52 5.91 -10.86
C LEU A 4 13.54 5.10 -12.17
N ALA A 5 14.69 4.55 -12.56
CA ALA A 5 14.83 3.79 -13.81
C ALA A 5 13.99 2.48 -13.87
N PRO A 6 13.84 1.70 -12.78
CA PRO A 6 13.04 0.48 -12.82
C PRO A 6 11.54 0.76 -13.02
N ILE A 7 11.04 1.87 -12.47
CA ILE A 7 9.62 2.26 -12.53
C ILE A 7 9.28 2.82 -13.93
N ALA A 8 10.20 3.60 -14.52
CA ALA A 8 10.05 4.15 -15.86
C ALA A 8 9.93 3.07 -16.96
N THR A 9 10.55 1.90 -16.74
CA THR A 9 10.60 0.83 -17.76
C THR A 9 9.31 0.01 -17.82
N ARG A 10 8.50 0.00 -16.75
CA ARG A 10 7.29 -0.85 -16.66
C ARG A 10 6.05 -0.25 -17.33
N ALA A 11 6.06 1.04 -17.67
CA ALA A 11 4.85 1.77 -18.08
C ALA A 11 4.86 2.34 -19.52
N GLY A 12 5.89 2.10 -20.33
CA GLY A 12 5.87 2.41 -21.77
C GLY A 12 5.63 3.88 -22.16
N GLY A 13 5.80 4.83 -21.23
CA GLY A 13 5.56 6.25 -21.45
C GLY A 13 6.64 7.09 -20.77
N THR A 14 7.07 8.17 -21.41
CA THR A 14 7.99 9.15 -20.84
C THR A 14 7.32 9.89 -19.68
N TYR A 15 7.44 9.37 -18.45
CA TYR A 15 6.98 10.06 -17.25
C TYR A 15 7.83 11.31 -16.99
N GLN A 16 7.35 12.48 -17.40
CA GLN A 16 8.05 13.75 -17.19
C GLN A 16 7.75 14.40 -15.83
N ASP A 17 6.75 13.93 -15.06
CA ASP A 17 6.43 14.50 -13.75
C ASP A 17 6.29 13.45 -12.62
N PRO A 18 6.92 13.69 -11.44
CA PRO A 18 6.88 12.76 -10.30
C PRO A 18 5.48 12.49 -9.72
N VAL A 19 4.51 13.39 -9.90
CA VAL A 19 3.15 13.23 -9.35
C VAL A 19 2.40 12.17 -10.14
N SER A 20 2.59 12.12 -11.46
CA SER A 20 2.01 11.05 -12.28
C SER A 20 2.60 9.69 -11.93
N ILE A 21 3.91 9.60 -11.62
CA ILE A 21 4.53 8.34 -11.16
C ILE A 21 3.93 7.92 -9.81
N LEU A 22 3.82 8.86 -8.87
CA LEU A 22 3.19 8.63 -7.58
C LEU A 22 1.75 8.14 -7.74
N ASN A 23 0.96 8.78 -8.62
CA ASN A 23 -0.41 8.37 -8.89
C ASN A 23 -0.50 6.92 -9.38
N LEU A 24 0.37 6.52 -10.31
CA LEU A 24 0.42 5.13 -10.79
C LEU A 24 0.79 4.16 -9.65
N GLU A 25 1.77 4.51 -8.84
CA GLU A 25 2.20 3.67 -7.70
C GLU A 25 1.06 3.48 -6.69
N VAL A 26 0.37 4.57 -6.32
CA VAL A 26 -0.80 4.50 -5.43
C VAL A 26 -1.93 3.66 -6.05
N GLU A 27 -2.17 3.78 -7.37
CA GLU A 27 -3.20 3.00 -8.06
C GLU A 27 -2.88 1.50 -8.09
N LEU A 28 -1.61 1.15 -8.33
CA LEU A 28 -1.14 -0.23 -8.30
C LEU A 28 -1.26 -0.81 -6.90
N LEU A 29 -0.88 -0.05 -5.86
CA LEU A 29 -1.03 -0.46 -4.47
C LEU A 29 -2.50 -0.66 -4.10
N TYR A 30 -3.37 0.27 -4.49
CA TYR A 30 -4.83 0.16 -4.30
C TYR A 30 -5.38 -1.15 -4.85
N LYS A 31 -5.11 -1.45 -6.13
CA LYS A 31 -5.55 -2.69 -6.78
C LYS A 31 -5.00 -3.94 -6.10
N LYS A 32 -3.78 -3.85 -5.57
CA LYS A 32 -3.14 -4.96 -4.87
C LYS A 32 -3.76 -5.22 -3.50
N VAL A 33 -4.13 -4.16 -2.77
CA VAL A 33 -4.88 -4.27 -1.50
C VAL A 33 -6.28 -4.85 -1.75
N GLU A 34 -6.98 -4.43 -2.81
CA GLU A 34 -8.26 -5.05 -3.19
C GLU A 34 -8.10 -6.54 -3.46
N LYS A 35 -7.09 -6.91 -4.25
CA LYS A 35 -6.79 -8.31 -4.52
C LYS A 35 -6.46 -9.10 -3.25
N ALA A 36 -5.64 -8.56 -2.35
CA ALA A 36 -5.31 -9.20 -1.08
C ALA A 36 -6.54 -9.37 -0.18
N THR A 37 -7.47 -8.41 -0.23
CA THR A 37 -8.77 -8.50 0.46
C THR A 37 -9.58 -9.68 -0.03
N ASP A 38 -9.67 -9.84 -1.36
CA ASP A 38 -10.43 -10.93 -1.95
C ASP A 38 -9.74 -12.29 -1.75
N ASP A 39 -8.41 -12.35 -1.83
CA ASP A 39 -7.64 -13.55 -1.53
C ASP A 39 -7.85 -13.99 -0.06
N ALA A 40 -7.87 -13.05 0.89
CA ALA A 40 -8.15 -13.34 2.29
C ALA A 40 -9.59 -13.88 2.50
N LYS A 41 -10.60 -13.31 1.83
CA LYS A 41 -11.98 -13.82 1.84
C LYS A 41 -12.07 -15.23 1.24
N ASP A 42 -11.41 -15.44 0.12
CA ASP A 42 -11.33 -16.73 -0.57
C ASP A 42 -10.69 -17.80 0.31
N MET A 43 -9.60 -17.46 1.00
CA MET A 43 -8.96 -18.35 1.96
C MET A 43 -9.91 -18.71 3.10
N MET A 44 -10.68 -17.76 3.63
CA MET A 44 -11.71 -18.05 4.64
C MET A 44 -12.81 -18.97 4.09
N ALA A 45 -13.23 -18.78 2.84
CA ALA A 45 -14.31 -19.54 2.21
C ALA A 45 -13.90 -20.97 1.84
N LYS A 46 -12.78 -21.15 1.12
CA LYS A 46 -12.24 -22.47 0.69
C LYS A 46 -11.92 -23.38 1.86
N LYS A 47 -11.71 -22.80 3.03
CA LYS A 47 -11.35 -23.49 4.26
C LYS A 47 -12.54 -23.90 5.13
N LYS A 48 -13.77 -23.50 4.78
CA LYS A 48 -14.99 -24.08 5.39
C LYS A 48 -15.22 -25.53 4.99
N ASP A 49 -14.71 -25.93 3.84
CA ASP A 49 -14.83 -27.30 3.30
C ASP A 49 -13.64 -28.22 3.68
N ALA A 50 -12.55 -27.64 4.18
CA ALA A 50 -11.37 -28.36 4.65
C ALA A 50 -11.31 -28.33 6.18
N VAL A 51 -11.29 -29.50 6.82
CA VAL A 51 -11.09 -29.72 8.27
C VAL A 51 -9.83 -29.02 8.84
N SER A 52 -8.97 -28.42 8.00
CA SER A 52 -7.62 -27.99 8.35
C SER A 52 -7.44 -26.51 8.72
N THR A 53 -8.50 -25.74 9.01
CA THR A 53 -8.34 -24.32 9.35
C THR A 53 -8.77 -24.07 10.77
N SER A 54 -7.78 -23.77 11.61
CA SER A 54 -8.07 -23.43 12.99
C SER A 54 -8.93 -22.16 13.04
N PRO A 55 -9.92 -22.08 13.95
CA PRO A 55 -10.70 -20.88 14.15
C PRO A 55 -9.85 -19.61 14.36
N GLU A 56 -8.62 -19.74 14.87
CA GLU A 56 -7.69 -18.61 15.00
C GLU A 56 -7.26 -18.06 13.64
N VAL A 57 -6.95 -18.92 12.66
CA VAL A 57 -6.54 -18.47 11.32
C VAL A 57 -7.68 -17.76 10.61
N ALA A 58 -8.91 -18.29 10.71
CA ALA A 58 -10.08 -17.65 10.11
C ALA A 58 -10.36 -16.26 10.73
N LYS A 59 -10.25 -16.14 12.06
CA LYS A 59 -10.37 -14.86 12.75
C LYS A 59 -9.25 -13.89 12.36
N GLY A 60 -8.04 -14.38 12.14
CA GLY A 60 -6.92 -13.57 11.67
C GLY A 60 -7.15 -13.02 10.25
N LEU A 61 -7.62 -13.86 9.34
CA LEU A 61 -7.97 -13.45 7.98
C LEU A 61 -9.10 -12.41 7.95
N ASP A 62 -10.12 -12.56 8.80
CA ASP A 62 -11.21 -11.59 8.92
C ASP A 62 -10.69 -10.22 9.42
N ALA A 63 -9.77 -10.24 10.39
CA ALA A 63 -9.11 -9.02 10.85
C ALA A 63 -8.27 -8.37 9.74
N CYS A 64 -7.57 -9.16 8.92
CA CYS A 64 -6.83 -8.67 7.75
C CYS A 64 -7.76 -8.01 6.74
N VAL A 65 -8.91 -8.61 6.40
CA VAL A 65 -9.93 -7.97 5.55
C VAL A 65 -10.34 -6.62 6.11
N GLY A 66 -10.58 -6.53 7.42
CA GLY A 66 -10.90 -5.27 8.08
C GLY A 66 -9.80 -4.22 7.98
N GLN A 67 -8.52 -4.62 8.01
CA GLN A 67 -7.39 -3.69 7.84
C GLN A 67 -7.19 -3.29 6.38
N TYR A 68 -7.31 -4.21 5.43
CA TYR A 68 -7.18 -3.90 4.02
C TYR A 68 -8.27 -2.95 3.55
N ASN A 69 -9.51 -3.09 4.01
CA ASN A 69 -10.56 -2.12 3.69
C ASN A 69 -10.19 -0.69 4.14
N LYS A 70 -9.57 -0.53 5.32
CA LYS A 70 -9.07 0.78 5.78
C LYS A 70 -7.94 1.30 4.90
N ALA A 71 -7.00 0.42 4.51
CA ALA A 71 -5.93 0.78 3.60
C ALA A 71 -6.50 1.23 2.24
N THR A 72 -7.50 0.52 1.70
CA THR A 72 -8.21 0.91 0.47
C THR A 72 -8.86 2.30 0.59
N ASP A 73 -9.53 2.60 1.70
CA ASP A 73 -10.14 3.92 1.95
C ASP A 73 -9.10 5.05 1.97
N ASP A 74 -7.95 4.83 2.60
CA ASP A 74 -6.88 5.83 2.66
C ASP A 74 -6.16 5.98 1.30
N LEU A 75 -5.94 4.88 0.58
CA LEU A 75 -5.38 4.90 -0.78
C LEU A 75 -6.32 5.61 -1.77
N ALA A 76 -7.65 5.45 -1.64
CA ALA A 76 -8.61 6.20 -2.44
C ALA A 76 -8.48 7.73 -2.23
N LYS A 77 -8.28 8.17 -0.98
CA LYS A 77 -8.02 9.58 -0.68
C LYS A 77 -6.68 10.05 -1.26
N ALA A 78 -5.63 9.22 -1.17
CA ALA A 78 -4.33 9.51 -1.76
C ALA A 78 -4.42 9.70 -3.28
N LEU A 79 -5.20 8.86 -3.97
CA LEU A 79 -5.46 8.98 -5.42
C LEU A 79 -6.17 10.29 -5.78
N LEU A 80 -7.18 10.69 -5.01
CA LEU A 80 -7.85 11.97 -5.22
C LEU A 80 -6.87 13.14 -5.12
N GLU A 81 -6.04 13.18 -4.06
CA GLU A 81 -5.02 14.21 -3.85
C GLU A 81 -3.96 14.25 -4.96
N CYS A 82 -3.55 13.08 -5.47
CA CYS A 82 -2.65 12.97 -6.62
C CYS A 82 -3.31 13.53 -7.89
N SER A 83 -4.55 13.15 -8.17
CA SER A 83 -5.29 13.56 -9.37
C SER A 83 -5.53 15.08 -9.42
N GLU A 84 -5.76 15.69 -8.27
CA GLU A 84 -5.99 17.13 -8.14
C GLU A 84 -4.68 17.93 -7.96
N LYS A 85 -3.53 17.24 -7.88
CA LYS A 85 -2.18 17.81 -7.66
C LYS A 85 -2.12 18.74 -6.44
N LYS A 86 -2.90 18.43 -5.39
CA LYS A 86 -3.15 19.34 -4.28
C LYS A 86 -2.06 19.29 -3.22
N ASN A 87 -1.84 18.13 -2.61
CA ASN A 87 -1.01 18.07 -1.41
C ASN A 87 -0.24 16.76 -1.25
N GLY A 88 1.06 16.79 -1.55
CA GLY A 88 1.97 15.67 -1.31
C GLY A 88 2.07 15.24 0.15
N ALA A 89 1.79 16.11 1.13
CA ALA A 89 1.82 15.75 2.55
C ALA A 89 0.59 14.94 2.94
N THR A 90 -0.58 15.26 2.36
CA THR A 90 -1.77 14.43 2.54
C THR A 90 -1.54 13.06 1.92
N VAL A 91 -0.94 12.99 0.72
CA VAL A 91 -0.61 11.69 0.08
C VAL A 91 0.34 10.87 0.95
N GLU A 92 1.43 11.46 1.46
CA GLU A 92 2.36 10.79 2.37
C GLU A 92 1.66 10.27 3.64
N GLN A 93 0.78 11.09 4.23
CA GLN A 93 0.01 10.71 5.42
C GLN A 93 -0.93 9.52 5.13
N MET A 94 -1.66 9.55 4.01
CA MET A 94 -2.57 8.47 3.64
C MET A 94 -1.82 7.18 3.32
N LEU A 95 -0.68 7.26 2.64
CA LEU A 95 0.20 6.10 2.41
C LEU A 95 0.74 5.53 3.73
N SER A 96 1.14 6.39 4.66
CA SER A 96 1.57 5.96 5.99
C SER A 96 0.45 5.27 6.78
N SER A 97 -0.80 5.74 6.68
CA SER A 97 -1.94 5.09 7.33
C SER A 97 -2.25 3.73 6.68
N ALA A 98 -2.26 3.66 5.35
CA ALA A 98 -2.44 2.42 4.61
C ALA A 98 -1.36 1.38 4.97
N LEU A 99 -0.10 1.81 5.03
CA LEU A 99 1.04 0.99 5.47
C LEU A 99 0.83 0.41 6.87
N GLN A 100 0.38 1.23 7.84
CA GLN A 100 0.09 0.75 9.20
C GLN A 100 -1.05 -0.28 9.22
N SER A 101 -2.09 -0.08 8.41
CA SER A 101 -3.16 -1.05 8.26
C SER A 101 -2.65 -2.37 7.66
N ILE A 102 -1.83 -2.33 6.61
CA ILE A 102 -1.23 -3.53 6.01
C ILE A 102 -0.38 -4.29 7.04
N ARG A 103 0.53 -3.60 7.75
CA ARG A 103 1.36 -4.21 8.82
C ARG A 103 0.54 -4.81 9.96
N SER A 104 -0.62 -4.22 10.24
CA SER A 104 -1.51 -4.72 11.28
C SER A 104 -2.12 -6.07 10.93
N CYS A 105 -2.17 -6.48 9.64
CA CYS A 105 -2.63 -7.82 9.26
C CYS A 105 -1.68 -8.91 9.76
N ASP A 106 -0.37 -8.81 9.50
CA ASP A 106 0.61 -9.82 9.92
C ASP A 106 0.69 -9.93 11.46
N ALA A 107 0.58 -8.79 12.13
CA ALA A 107 0.59 -8.72 13.59
C ALA A 107 -0.55 -9.56 14.24
N VAL A 108 -1.66 -9.82 13.53
CA VAL A 108 -2.78 -10.62 14.05
C VAL A 108 -2.43 -12.11 14.14
N PHE A 109 -1.57 -12.63 13.27
CA PHE A 109 -1.14 -14.03 13.30
C PHE A 109 -0.02 -14.29 14.32
N GLY A 110 0.59 -13.21 14.82
CA GLY A 110 1.39 -13.19 16.05
C GLY A 110 2.80 -13.73 15.89
N GLY A 111 3.73 -13.20 16.69
CA GLY A 111 5.08 -13.72 16.87
C GLY A 111 5.16 -15.11 17.55
N LYS A 112 4.27 -16.06 17.23
CA LYS A 112 4.30 -17.47 17.67
C LYS A 112 4.47 -18.47 16.53
N SER A 113 4.05 -18.11 15.33
CA SER A 113 4.54 -18.66 14.06
C SER A 113 5.20 -17.48 13.38
N GLY A 114 6.51 -17.54 13.08
CA GLY A 114 7.25 -16.39 12.56
C GLY A 114 6.47 -15.70 11.44
N GLU A 115 6.56 -14.38 11.31
CA GLU A 115 5.78 -13.55 10.37
C GLU A 115 5.69 -14.14 8.94
N LYS A 116 6.69 -14.95 8.54
CA LYS A 116 6.73 -15.68 7.26
C LYS A 116 5.68 -16.78 7.08
N ASP A 117 5.06 -17.28 8.14
CA ASP A 117 4.04 -18.33 8.08
C ASP A 117 2.60 -17.75 8.10
N ALA A 118 2.46 -16.42 8.20
CA ALA A 118 1.15 -15.79 8.13
C ALA A 118 0.59 -15.95 6.69
N PRO A 119 -0.71 -16.31 6.52
CA PRO A 119 -1.29 -16.58 5.21
C PRO A 119 -1.16 -15.46 4.18
N MET A 120 -0.97 -14.22 4.62
CA MET A 120 -0.89 -13.03 3.79
C MET A 120 0.49 -12.35 3.79
N ALA A 121 1.51 -12.96 4.41
CA ALA A 121 2.80 -12.33 4.65
C ALA A 121 3.49 -11.82 3.37
N GLU A 122 3.56 -12.65 2.33
CA GLU A 122 4.20 -12.30 1.06
C GLU A 122 3.47 -11.14 0.36
N ALA A 123 2.14 -11.17 0.35
CA ALA A 123 1.36 -10.08 -0.21
C ALA A 123 1.55 -8.78 0.59
N ASN A 124 1.64 -8.87 1.92
CA ASN A 124 1.86 -7.73 2.78
C ASN A 124 3.24 -7.12 2.60
N GLU A 125 4.30 -7.94 2.50
CA GLU A 125 5.66 -7.47 2.25
C GLU A 125 5.73 -6.66 0.95
N GLU A 126 5.16 -7.18 -0.14
CA GLU A 126 5.15 -6.44 -1.41
C GLU A 126 4.34 -5.14 -1.33
N MET A 127 3.19 -5.14 -0.65
CA MET A 127 2.40 -3.92 -0.46
C MET A 127 3.08 -2.89 0.46
N ILE A 128 3.86 -3.35 1.44
CA ILE A 128 4.69 -2.50 2.31
C ILE A 128 5.76 -1.80 1.48
N ASP A 129 6.50 -2.53 0.64
CA ASP A 129 7.54 -1.98 -0.21
C ASP A 129 6.99 -0.89 -1.16
N MET A 130 5.82 -1.15 -1.75
CA MET A 130 5.12 -0.19 -2.60
C MET A 130 4.69 1.07 -1.85
N ALA A 131 4.15 0.91 -0.63
CA ALA A 131 3.75 2.05 0.19
C ALA A 131 4.94 2.91 0.61
N GLU A 132 6.06 2.29 0.98
CA GLU A 132 7.30 2.98 1.34
C GLU A 132 7.90 3.73 0.14
N LEU A 133 7.90 3.12 -1.03
CA LEU A 133 8.30 3.78 -2.28
C LEU A 133 7.41 4.99 -2.59
N GLY A 134 6.08 4.84 -2.46
CA GLY A 134 5.14 5.95 -2.60
C GLY A 134 5.43 7.11 -1.64
N MET A 135 5.73 6.80 -0.38
CA MET A 135 6.10 7.79 0.65
C MET A 135 7.40 8.51 0.30
N GLU A 136 8.41 7.81 -0.23
CA GLU A 136 9.65 8.44 -0.67
C GLU A 136 9.41 9.45 -1.82
N ILE A 137 8.56 9.08 -2.78
CA ILE A 137 8.21 9.95 -3.91
C ILE A 137 7.41 11.17 -3.43
N SER A 138 6.43 11.00 -2.53
CA SER A 138 5.66 12.11 -1.97
C SER A 138 6.51 13.08 -1.15
N GLY A 139 7.48 12.56 -0.38
CA GLY A 139 8.45 13.38 0.34
C GLY A 139 9.31 14.26 -0.57
N LYS A 140 9.74 13.72 -1.73
CA LYS A 140 10.47 14.49 -2.76
C LYS A 140 9.61 15.59 -3.40
N TRP A 141 8.31 15.33 -3.60
CA TRP A 141 7.37 16.36 -4.06
C TRP A 141 7.28 17.53 -3.07
N LEU A 142 7.17 17.24 -1.76
CA LEU A 142 7.15 18.26 -0.72
C LEU A 142 8.42 19.12 -0.67
N ALA A 143 9.58 18.50 -0.82
CA ALA A 143 10.85 19.21 -0.84
C ALA A 143 10.96 20.18 -2.02
N LYS A 144 10.47 19.80 -3.21
CA LYS A 144 10.44 20.69 -4.39
C LYS A 144 9.51 21.89 -4.20
N GLY A 145 8.32 21.68 -3.62
CA GLY A 145 7.39 22.78 -3.33
C GLY A 145 8.00 23.83 -2.37
N LYS A 146 8.73 23.39 -1.34
CA LYS A 146 9.44 24.29 -0.40
C LYS A 146 10.63 25.02 -1.04
N ALA A 147 11.32 24.40 -2.00
CA ALA A 147 12.43 25.03 -2.70
C ALA A 147 11.94 26.14 -3.65
N GLN A 148 10.78 25.94 -4.31
CA GLN A 148 10.19 26.94 -5.20
C GLN A 148 9.68 28.19 -4.45
N THR A 149 9.13 28.03 -3.25
CA THR A 149 8.65 29.18 -2.46
C THR A 149 9.78 30.05 -1.89
N LYS A 150 10.93 29.45 -1.57
CA LYS A 150 12.13 30.19 -1.11
C LYS A 150 12.81 31.02 -2.21
N SER A 151 12.66 30.65 -3.48
CA SER A 151 13.29 31.35 -4.61
C SER A 151 12.52 32.59 -5.08
N ILE A 152 11.34 32.86 -4.49
CA ILE A 152 10.46 33.99 -4.82
C ILE A 152 10.44 35.01 -3.64
N SER A 153 11.21 34.76 -2.59
CA SER A 153 11.40 35.65 -1.42
C SER A 153 12.65 36.49 -1.57
#